data_AF-A0A3P8KEE1-F1
#
_entry.id   AF-A0A3P8KEE1-F1
#
_cell.length_a   1.000
_cell.length_b   1.000
_cell.length_c   1.000
_cell.angle_alpha   90.00
_cell.angle_beta   90.00
_cell.angle_gamma   90.00
#
_symmetry.space_group_name_H-M   'P 1'
#
loop_
_entity.id
_entity.type
_entity.pdbx_description
1 polymer ?
#
loop_
_entity_poly.entity_id
_entity_poly.type
_entity_poly.pdbx_seq_one_letter_code
_entity_poly.pdbx_strand_id
1 'polypeptide(L)'
;MNSVGEMGIEGMENRLRQARRILRDDGATYNLNGDPLSPNVWSLDIIPNLLAEDEWLTVERGLAQRSLLFDLILKDFYGEQRLLKEGIIPSEIVFSHPGFLRQCHGIRLPGAYNLIFHAVDLVRGGDGQFVAIGDRTQAPSGTGYVLENRIAVSRVLPSLFRNSNVRRLSGFFHALRNTLAGLASHKTETPRIVVLTPGAYSSTYFEHAYLANYLGFPAGSGGRSDRA
;
A
#
# COMPACT_ATOMS: atom_id res chain seq x y z
N MET A 1 5.38 24.76 13.27
CA MET A 1 4.40 24.29 14.28
C MET A 1 3.59 25.43 14.92
N ASN A 2 3.99 26.70 14.81
CA ASN A 2 3.28 27.84 15.41
C ASN A 2 1.79 27.92 15.01
N SER A 3 1.44 27.62 13.76
CA SER A 3 0.04 27.69 13.29
C SER A 3 -0.92 26.69 13.93
N VAL A 4 -0.43 25.58 14.48
CA VAL A 4 -1.25 24.60 15.22
C VAL A 4 -1.42 25.06 16.67
N GLY A 5 -0.35 25.59 17.28
CA GLY A 5 -0.41 26.19 18.62
C GLY A 5 -1.32 27.42 18.69
N GLU A 6 -1.32 28.24 17.65
CA GLU A 6 -2.16 29.44 17.53
C GLU A 6 -3.66 29.13 17.35
N MET A 7 -4.00 27.93 16.86
CA MET A 7 -5.38 27.55 16.56
C MET A 7 -6.21 27.24 17.82
N GLY A 8 -5.54 26.92 18.93
CA GLY A 8 -6.19 26.51 20.18
C GLY A 8 -6.99 25.21 20.05
N ILE A 9 -7.53 24.75 21.19
CA ILE A 9 -8.29 23.47 21.27
C ILE A 9 -9.54 23.54 20.39
N GLU A 10 -10.33 24.61 20.50
CA GLU A 10 -11.60 24.74 19.77
C GLU A 10 -11.40 24.74 18.24
N GLY A 11 -10.38 25.46 17.75
CA GLY A 11 -10.05 25.46 16.33
C GLY A 11 -9.62 24.08 15.85
N MET A 12 -8.83 23.35 16.64
CA MET A 12 -8.42 21.98 16.33
C MET A 12 -9.61 21.00 16.29
N GLU A 13 -10.53 21.10 17.24
CA GLU A 13 -11.76 20.30 17.20
C GLU A 13 -12.61 20.60 15.96
N ASN A 14 -12.68 21.87 15.55
CA ASN A 14 -13.37 22.25 14.32
C ASN A 14 -12.70 21.62 13.08
N ARG A 15 -11.37 21.62 12.99
CA ARG A 15 -10.64 20.93 11.92
C ARG A 15 -10.88 19.43 11.92
N LEU A 16 -10.93 18.80 13.09
CA LEU A 16 -11.20 17.37 13.20
C LEU A 16 -12.62 17.05 12.73
N ARG A 17 -13.63 17.87 13.10
CA ARG A 17 -15.01 17.73 12.60
C ARG A 17 -15.08 17.87 11.08
N GLN A 18 -14.36 18.85 10.51
CA GLN A 18 -14.29 19.04 9.06
C GLN A 18 -13.66 17.83 8.36
N ALA A 19 -12.55 17.29 8.88
CA ALA A 19 -11.88 16.12 8.32
C ALA A 19 -12.80 14.88 8.35
N ARG A 20 -13.48 14.63 9.48
CA ARG A 20 -14.46 13.54 9.60
C ARG A 20 -15.60 13.67 8.61
N ARG A 21 -16.07 14.90 8.35
CA ARG A 21 -17.09 15.16 7.34
C ARG A 21 -16.59 14.81 5.94
N ILE A 22 -15.39 15.27 5.56
CA ILE A 22 -14.77 14.95 4.27
C ILE A 22 -14.68 13.42 4.10
N LEU A 23 -14.09 12.72 5.07
CA LEU A 23 -13.92 11.27 5.01
C LEU A 23 -15.26 10.52 4.88
N ARG A 24 -16.28 10.94 5.61
CA ARG A 24 -17.62 10.34 5.52
C ARG A 24 -18.26 10.62 4.16
N ASP A 25 -18.19 11.85 3.68
CA ASP A 25 -18.80 12.26 2.42
C ASP A 25 -18.08 11.59 1.22
N ASP A 26 -16.77 11.33 1.33
CA ASP A 26 -15.96 10.56 0.36
C ASP A 26 -16.10 9.03 0.52
N GLY A 27 -16.87 8.56 1.53
CA GLY A 27 -17.14 7.13 1.77
C GLY A 27 -15.98 6.34 2.37
N ALA A 28 -14.98 7.02 2.93
CA ALA A 28 -13.81 6.41 3.55
C ALA A 28 -14.21 5.53 4.74
N THR A 29 -14.13 4.23 4.54
CA THR A 29 -14.60 3.22 5.50
C THR A 29 -13.59 2.09 5.65
N TYR A 30 -13.57 1.46 6.82
CA TYR A 30 -12.80 0.25 7.08
C TYR A 30 -13.62 -0.68 7.99
N ASN A 31 -13.83 -1.92 7.55
CA ASN A 31 -14.67 -2.85 8.29
C ASN A 31 -13.87 -3.60 9.36
N LEU A 32 -13.90 -3.07 10.59
CA LEU A 32 -13.32 -3.72 11.77
C LEU A 32 -14.19 -4.81 12.37
N ASN A 33 -15.51 -4.73 12.18
CA ASN A 33 -16.49 -5.53 12.91
C ASN A 33 -16.91 -6.80 12.16
N GLY A 34 -16.43 -6.97 10.93
CA GLY A 34 -16.77 -8.12 10.08
C GLY A 34 -18.18 -8.07 9.49
N ASP A 35 -19.05 -7.13 9.89
CA ASP A 35 -20.36 -6.88 9.26
C ASP A 35 -20.19 -5.94 8.04
N PRO A 36 -20.30 -6.45 6.81
CA PRO A 36 -20.04 -5.64 5.62
C PRO A 36 -21.17 -4.67 5.28
N LEU A 37 -22.31 -4.79 5.96
CA LEU A 37 -23.44 -3.86 5.82
C LEU A 37 -23.30 -2.63 6.72
N SER A 38 -22.40 -2.68 7.71
CA SER A 38 -22.19 -1.60 8.70
C SER A 38 -20.71 -1.26 8.89
N PRO A 39 -19.98 -0.88 7.82
CA PRO A 39 -18.56 -0.58 7.95
C PRO A 39 -18.35 0.71 8.78
N ASN A 40 -17.32 0.72 9.62
CA ASN A 40 -16.98 1.91 10.40
C ASN A 40 -16.40 2.98 9.48
N VAL A 41 -16.76 4.24 9.73
CA VAL A 41 -16.10 5.39 9.09
C VAL A 41 -14.63 5.38 9.50
N TRP A 42 -13.76 5.62 8.52
CA TRP A 42 -12.32 5.68 8.74
C TRP A 42 -11.98 6.78 9.76
N SER A 43 -11.28 6.40 10.82
CA SER A 43 -10.87 7.31 11.88
C SER A 43 -9.49 7.88 11.59
N LEU A 44 -9.41 9.19 11.44
CA LEU A 44 -8.18 9.92 11.14
C LEU A 44 -7.83 10.90 12.27
N ASP A 45 -6.59 10.82 12.75
CA ASP A 45 -5.95 11.92 13.47
C ASP A 45 -5.40 12.93 12.46
N ILE A 46 -5.71 14.21 12.67
CA ILE A 46 -5.31 15.30 11.77
C ILE A 46 -3.91 15.85 12.08
N ILE A 47 -3.31 15.47 13.21
CA ILE A 47 -1.92 15.81 13.53
C ILE A 47 -1.01 14.81 12.83
N PRO A 48 -0.21 15.23 11.83
CA PRO A 48 0.68 14.33 11.13
C PRO A 48 1.88 13.96 12.00
N ASN A 49 2.30 12.70 11.89
CA ASN A 49 3.63 12.30 12.33
C ASN A 49 4.68 12.81 11.32
N LEU A 50 5.59 13.66 11.77
CA LEU A 50 6.61 14.28 10.93
C LEU A 50 7.89 13.45 10.99
N LEU A 51 8.39 13.08 9.81
CA LEU A 51 9.67 12.40 9.65
C LEU A 51 10.65 13.35 8.96
N ALA A 52 11.86 13.48 9.52
CA ALA A 52 12.90 14.29 8.92
C ALA A 52 13.40 13.64 7.62
N GLU A 53 13.92 14.46 6.70
CA GLU A 53 14.31 13.97 5.38
C GLU A 53 15.52 13.02 5.44
N ASP A 54 16.53 13.36 6.22
CA ASP A 54 17.73 12.55 6.45
C ASP A 54 17.41 11.20 7.11
N GLU A 55 16.50 11.21 8.08
CA GLU A 55 15.94 10.03 8.70
C GLU A 55 15.21 9.16 7.67
N TRP A 56 14.32 9.75 6.87
CA TRP A 56 13.57 9.02 5.84
C TRP A 56 14.47 8.47 4.72
N LEU A 57 15.50 9.20 4.30
CA LEU A 57 16.45 8.74 3.27
C LEU A 57 17.18 7.46 3.68
N THR A 58 17.48 7.32 4.97
CA THR A 58 18.10 6.10 5.51
C THR A 58 17.12 4.93 5.46
N VAL A 59 15.88 5.16 5.89
CA VAL A 59 14.80 4.16 5.82
C VAL A 59 14.51 3.74 4.38
N GLU A 60 14.36 4.70 3.46
CA GLU A 60 14.08 4.49 2.04
C GLU A 60 15.12 3.57 1.38
N ARG A 61 16.41 3.80 1.65
CA ARG A 61 17.50 2.95 1.14
C ARG A 61 17.41 1.52 1.67
N GLY A 62 17.14 1.36 2.97
CA GLY A 62 16.96 0.04 3.59
C GLY A 62 15.75 -0.70 3.02
N LEU A 63 14.63 -0.02 2.84
CA LEU A 63 13.43 -0.57 2.22
C LEU A 63 13.64 -0.99 0.76
N ALA A 64 14.37 -0.19 -0.02
CA ALA A 64 14.72 -0.53 -1.40
C ALA A 64 15.60 -1.78 -1.46
N GLN A 65 16.63 -1.86 -0.61
CA GLN A 65 17.49 -3.05 -0.51
C GLN A 65 16.69 -4.30 -0.10
N ARG A 66 15.84 -4.18 0.92
CA ARG A 66 14.99 -5.28 1.41
C ARG A 66 14.03 -5.76 0.34
N SER A 67 13.40 -4.86 -0.41
CA SER A 67 12.48 -5.21 -1.49
C SER A 67 13.20 -5.95 -2.62
N LEU A 68 14.42 -5.52 -2.98
CA LEU A 68 15.25 -6.23 -3.94
C LEU A 68 15.61 -7.65 -3.46
N LEU A 69 15.94 -7.80 -2.18
CA LEU A 69 16.22 -9.12 -1.60
C LEU A 69 15.01 -10.05 -1.73
N PHE A 70 13.81 -9.61 -1.34
CA PHE A 70 12.60 -10.43 -1.46
C PHE A 70 12.24 -10.75 -2.92
N ASP A 71 12.46 -9.81 -3.84
CA ASP A 71 12.28 -10.06 -5.27
C ASP A 71 13.21 -11.16 -5.79
N LEU A 72 14.49 -11.12 -5.41
CA LEU A 72 15.47 -12.13 -5.79
C LEU A 72 15.16 -13.51 -5.17
N ILE A 73 14.72 -13.55 -3.92
CA ILE A 73 14.27 -14.79 -3.26
C ILE A 73 13.06 -15.38 -4.00
N LEU A 74 12.07 -14.54 -4.34
CA LEU A 74 10.89 -14.97 -5.09
C LEU A 74 11.25 -15.53 -6.47
N LYS A 75 12.17 -14.87 -7.18
CA LYS A 75 12.72 -15.34 -8.47
C LYS A 75 13.44 -16.67 -8.35
N ASP A 76 14.22 -16.86 -7.29
CA ASP A 76 14.95 -18.10 -7.08
C ASP A 76 14.01 -19.26 -6.77
N PHE A 77 13.06 -19.08 -5.85
CA PHE A 77 12.11 -20.12 -5.44
C PHE A 77 11.26 -20.67 -6.58
N TYR A 78 10.83 -19.79 -7.50
CA TYR A 78 10.09 -20.18 -8.70
C TYR A 78 10.96 -20.37 -9.95
N GLY A 79 12.29 -20.26 -9.81
CA GLY A 79 13.26 -20.35 -10.90
C GLY A 79 14.32 -21.42 -10.63
N GLU A 80 15.58 -21.00 -10.51
CA GLU A 80 16.72 -21.92 -10.42
C GLU A 80 16.84 -22.64 -9.08
N GLN A 81 16.18 -22.13 -8.03
CA GLN A 81 16.13 -22.71 -6.68
C GLN A 81 17.53 -22.93 -6.07
N ARG A 82 18.46 -22.01 -6.33
CA ARG A 82 19.83 -22.07 -5.82
C ARG A 82 19.87 -22.02 -4.30
N LEU A 83 19.03 -21.18 -3.66
CA LEU A 83 18.97 -21.09 -2.20
C LEU A 83 18.58 -22.43 -1.55
N LEU A 84 17.78 -23.24 -2.26
CA LEU A 84 17.36 -24.57 -1.80
C LEU A 84 18.42 -25.63 -2.12
N LYS A 85 18.96 -25.63 -3.35
CA LYS A 85 19.99 -26.57 -3.80
C LYS A 85 21.30 -26.46 -3.03
N GLU A 86 21.66 -25.24 -2.62
CA GLU A 86 22.86 -24.93 -1.84
C GLU A 86 22.62 -25.05 -0.32
N GLY A 87 21.39 -25.35 0.12
CA GLY A 87 21.06 -25.56 1.53
C GLY A 87 21.02 -24.29 2.40
N ILE A 88 21.02 -23.10 1.78
CA ILE A 88 20.90 -21.82 2.49
C ILE A 88 19.51 -21.70 3.14
N ILE A 89 18.47 -22.16 2.45
CA ILE A 89 17.10 -22.26 2.97
C ILE A 89 16.66 -23.73 2.89
N PRO A 90 16.21 -24.34 4.01
CA PRO A 90 15.68 -25.69 4.00
C PRO A 90 14.49 -25.84 3.05
N SER A 91 14.59 -26.80 2.14
CA SER A 91 13.58 -27.04 1.09
C SER A 91 12.21 -27.36 1.68
N GLU A 92 12.18 -28.01 2.84
CA GLU A 92 11.00 -28.43 3.58
C GLU A 92 10.15 -27.24 3.98
N ILE A 93 10.78 -26.13 4.44
CA ILE A 93 10.07 -24.92 4.87
C ILE A 93 9.36 -24.27 3.68
N VAL A 94 9.95 -24.33 2.48
CA VAL A 94 9.35 -23.73 1.28
C VAL A 94 8.28 -24.64 0.69
N PHE A 95 8.58 -25.92 0.47
CA PHE A 95 7.68 -26.83 -0.25
C PHE A 95 6.51 -27.36 0.58
N SER A 96 6.60 -27.33 1.91
CA SER A 96 5.47 -27.64 2.80
C SER A 96 4.55 -26.45 3.05
N HIS A 97 5.00 -25.23 2.75
CA HIS A 97 4.21 -24.03 3.01
C HIS A 97 2.99 -23.96 2.08
N PRO A 98 1.77 -23.77 2.60
CA PRO A 98 0.54 -23.78 1.78
C PRO A 98 0.48 -22.62 0.77
N GLY A 99 1.22 -21.54 1.02
CA GLY A 99 1.35 -20.41 0.09
C GLY A 99 2.33 -20.63 -1.07
N PHE A 100 3.06 -21.75 -1.11
CA PHE A 100 3.92 -22.07 -2.25
C PHE A 100 3.10 -22.66 -3.40
N LEU A 101 3.06 -21.96 -4.53
CA LEU A 101 2.25 -22.31 -5.69
C LEU A 101 3.10 -23.02 -6.72
N ARG A 102 3.12 -24.36 -6.71
CA ARG A 102 3.93 -25.18 -7.64
C ARG A 102 3.72 -24.80 -9.11
N GLN A 103 2.49 -24.40 -9.47
CA GLN A 103 2.09 -23.98 -10.81
C GLN A 103 2.78 -22.69 -11.27
N CYS A 104 3.31 -21.90 -10.34
CA CYS A 104 4.05 -20.67 -10.66
C CYS A 104 5.51 -20.91 -11.02
N HIS A 105 6.01 -22.15 -10.89
CA HIS A 105 7.39 -22.46 -11.26
C HIS A 105 7.64 -22.21 -12.75
N GLY A 106 8.73 -21.51 -13.06
CA GLY A 106 9.10 -21.11 -14.42
C GLY A 106 8.34 -19.90 -14.97
N ILE A 107 7.35 -19.34 -14.26
CA ILE A 107 6.70 -18.10 -14.67
C ILE A 107 7.72 -16.96 -14.59
N ARG A 108 7.92 -16.27 -15.71
CA ARG A 108 8.74 -15.05 -15.79
C ARG A 108 7.84 -13.87 -16.09
N LEU A 109 7.82 -12.90 -15.19
CA LEU A 109 7.18 -11.62 -15.47
C LEU A 109 8.08 -10.78 -16.38
N PRO A 110 7.53 -10.07 -17.36
CA PRO A 110 8.28 -9.08 -18.13
C PRO A 110 8.79 -7.96 -17.23
N GLY A 111 9.99 -7.47 -17.52
CA GLY A 111 10.60 -6.38 -16.76
C GLY A 111 11.59 -6.88 -15.70
N ALA A 112 11.99 -5.95 -14.81
CA ALA A 112 13.09 -6.17 -13.89
C ALA A 112 12.70 -6.88 -12.59
N TYR A 113 11.41 -6.96 -12.24
CA TYR A 113 10.94 -7.43 -10.93
C TYR A 113 9.79 -8.45 -11.06
N ASN A 114 9.82 -9.48 -10.23
CA ASN A 114 8.71 -10.42 -10.01
C ASN A 114 7.82 -9.98 -8.84
N LEU A 115 8.40 -9.38 -7.81
CA LEU A 115 7.68 -8.79 -6.68
C LEU A 115 7.35 -7.32 -7.01
N ILE A 116 6.14 -7.10 -7.52
CA ILE A 116 5.72 -5.78 -8.04
C ILE A 116 5.36 -4.80 -6.94
N PHE A 117 4.83 -5.30 -5.82
CA PHE A 117 4.37 -4.48 -4.72
C PHE A 117 4.79 -5.11 -3.40
N HIS A 118 5.44 -4.32 -2.56
CA HIS A 118 5.96 -4.75 -1.26
C HIS A 118 5.65 -3.67 -0.23
N ALA A 119 5.11 -4.06 0.91
CA ALA A 119 4.94 -3.17 2.05
C ALA A 119 5.68 -3.73 3.26
N VAL A 120 6.25 -2.82 4.07
CA VAL A 120 7.01 -3.16 5.27
C VAL A 120 6.39 -2.47 6.46
N ASP A 121 6.08 -3.25 7.48
CA ASP A 121 5.62 -2.77 8.77
C ASP A 121 6.85 -2.29 9.56
N LEU A 122 6.93 -0.98 9.84
CA LEU A 122 8.06 -0.35 10.53
C LEU A 122 7.64 0.18 11.91
N VAL A 123 8.52 0.00 12.89
CA VAL A 123 8.41 0.61 14.22
C VAL A 123 9.65 1.44 14.49
N ARG A 124 9.46 2.61 15.13
CA ARG A 124 10.56 3.42 15.65
C ARG A 124 10.82 3.02 17.11
N GLY A 125 12.01 2.51 17.38
CA GLY A 125 12.46 2.13 18.72
C GLY A 125 12.65 3.34 19.64
N GLY A 126 12.84 3.08 20.94
CA GLY A 126 13.09 4.12 21.94
C GLY A 126 14.44 4.86 21.74
N ASP A 127 15.35 4.25 20.99
CA ASP A 127 16.62 4.82 20.53
C ASP A 127 16.48 5.65 19.24
N GLY A 128 15.27 5.78 18.69
CA GLY A 128 14.98 6.49 17.45
C GLY A 128 15.25 5.69 16.18
N GLN A 129 15.75 4.45 16.27
CA GLN A 129 16.04 3.61 15.10
C GLN A 129 14.77 2.97 14.55
N PHE A 130 14.70 2.79 13.23
CA PHE A 130 13.60 2.04 12.60
C PHE A 130 13.92 0.56 12.52
N VAL A 131 12.94 -0.26 12.90
CA VAL A 131 13.00 -1.71 12.83
C VAL A 131 11.85 -2.21 11.98
N ALA A 132 12.16 -3.08 11.01
CA ALA A 132 11.16 -3.82 10.26
C ALA A 132 10.63 -4.97 11.10
N ILE A 133 9.31 -5.00 11.32
CA ILE A 133 8.63 -6.00 12.13
C ILE A 133 7.75 -6.94 11.29
N GLY A 134 7.55 -6.64 10.00
CA GLY A 134 6.75 -7.46 9.10
C GLY A 134 6.90 -7.03 7.65
N ASP A 135 6.70 -7.99 6.75
CA ASP A 135 6.71 -7.79 5.30
C ASP A 135 5.41 -8.33 4.71
N ARG A 136 4.87 -7.58 3.75
CA ARG A 136 3.67 -7.95 3.00
C ARG A 136 4.02 -7.99 1.52
N THR A 137 4.16 -9.20 1.00
CA THR A 137 4.60 -9.49 -0.38
C THR A 137 3.47 -10.00 -1.29
N GLN A 138 2.23 -9.92 -0.81
CA GLN A 138 1.03 -10.33 -1.55
C GLN A 138 0.30 -9.10 -2.11
N ALA A 139 -0.92 -8.83 -1.63
CA ALA A 139 -1.71 -7.64 -1.96
C ALA A 139 -1.84 -6.77 -0.71
N PRO A 140 -0.79 -6.03 -0.31
CA PRO A 140 -0.88 -5.16 0.85
C PRO A 140 -1.85 -4.02 0.62
N SER A 141 -2.66 -3.75 1.65
CA SER A 141 -3.61 -2.65 1.72
C SER A 141 -3.02 -1.45 2.46
N GLY A 142 -3.59 -0.27 2.26
CA GLY A 142 -3.27 0.96 3.01
C GLY A 142 -3.00 2.19 2.15
N THR A 143 -2.54 2.03 0.91
CA THR A 143 -2.19 3.17 0.04
C THR A 143 -3.35 4.08 -0.32
N GLY A 144 -4.57 3.55 -0.48
CA GLY A 144 -5.77 4.35 -0.70
C GLY A 144 -6.09 5.21 0.52
N TYR A 145 -5.99 4.63 1.72
CA TYR A 145 -6.17 5.36 2.98
C TYR A 145 -5.09 6.43 3.18
N VAL A 146 -3.83 6.15 2.84
CA VAL A 146 -2.74 7.13 2.94
C VAL A 146 -2.99 8.34 2.02
N LEU A 147 -3.45 8.08 0.79
CA LEU A 147 -3.79 9.13 -0.16
C LEU A 147 -4.99 9.96 0.31
N GLU A 148 -6.05 9.30 0.77
CA GLU A 148 -7.25 9.98 1.27
C GLU A 148 -6.94 10.82 2.52
N ASN A 149 -6.18 10.27 3.47
CA ASN A 149 -5.68 11.01 4.62
C ASN A 149 -4.90 12.25 4.19
N ARG A 150 -3.99 12.11 3.22
CA ARG A 150 -3.17 13.22 2.72
C ARG A 150 -4.04 14.33 2.12
N ILE A 151 -5.09 13.98 1.37
CA ILE A 151 -6.02 14.93 0.77
C ILE A 151 -6.86 15.61 1.86
N ALA A 152 -7.48 14.84 2.75
CA ALA A 152 -8.31 15.34 3.83
C ALA A 152 -7.55 16.32 4.74
N VAL A 153 -6.36 15.94 5.24
CA VAL A 153 -5.55 16.82 6.11
C VAL A 153 -5.10 18.06 5.37
N SER A 154 -4.73 17.97 4.08
CA SER A 154 -4.33 19.16 3.30
C SER A 154 -5.44 20.19 3.15
N ARG A 155 -6.71 19.76 3.12
CA ARG A 155 -7.89 20.64 3.05
C ARG A 155 -8.18 21.33 4.39
N VAL A 156 -8.03 20.62 5.50
CA VAL A 156 -8.36 21.17 6.84
C VAL A 156 -7.20 21.92 7.51
N LEU A 157 -5.95 21.56 7.20
CA LEU A 157 -4.74 22.19 7.73
C LEU A 157 -3.82 22.73 6.61
N PRO A 158 -4.32 23.62 5.73
CA PRO A 158 -3.57 24.04 4.54
C PRO A 158 -2.31 24.85 4.87
N SER A 159 -2.30 25.58 6.00
CA SER A 159 -1.11 26.33 6.46
C SER A 159 0.03 25.39 6.85
N LEU A 160 -0.27 24.26 7.51
CA LEU A 160 0.73 23.26 7.87
C LEU A 160 1.41 22.68 6.63
N PHE A 161 0.63 22.42 5.57
CA PHE A 161 1.16 21.92 4.30
C PHE A 161 1.96 22.97 3.53
N ARG A 162 1.52 24.24 3.52
CA ARG A 162 2.28 25.31 2.85
C ARG A 162 3.61 25.61 3.54
N ASN A 163 3.64 25.54 4.86
CA ASN A 163 4.81 25.88 5.66
C ASN A 163 5.77 24.68 5.85
N SER A 164 5.43 23.52 5.31
CA SER A 164 6.24 22.30 5.40
C SER A 164 6.56 21.82 3.99
N ASN A 165 7.80 21.38 3.74
CA ASN A 165 8.22 20.82 2.44
C ASN A 165 7.70 19.37 2.28
N VAL A 166 6.38 19.21 2.31
CA VAL A 166 5.72 17.90 2.28
C VAL A 166 5.92 17.23 0.92
N ARG A 167 6.59 16.07 0.90
CA ARG A 167 6.73 15.25 -0.32
C ARG A 167 5.37 14.80 -0.84
N ARG A 168 5.18 14.91 -2.16
CA ARG A 168 3.93 14.53 -2.86
C ARG A 168 3.87 13.02 -3.07
N LEU A 169 2.68 12.43 -2.87
CA LEU A 169 2.44 11.00 -3.10
C LEU A 169 2.24 10.65 -4.58
N SER A 170 2.01 11.63 -5.45
CA SER A 170 1.70 11.40 -6.87
C SER A 170 2.79 10.63 -7.62
N GLY A 171 4.07 10.80 -7.22
CA GLY A 171 5.18 10.06 -7.82
C GLY A 171 5.07 8.55 -7.62
N PHE A 172 4.64 8.11 -6.44
CA PHE A 172 4.41 6.69 -6.14
C PHE A 172 3.32 6.09 -7.03
N PHE A 173 2.17 6.76 -7.15
CA PHE A 173 1.06 6.27 -7.97
C PHE A 173 1.38 6.28 -9.47
N HIS A 174 2.16 7.27 -9.93
CA HIS A 174 2.66 7.29 -11.30
C HIS A 174 3.61 6.12 -11.57
N ALA A 175 4.56 5.86 -10.66
CA ALA A 175 5.45 4.72 -10.74
C ALA A 175 4.67 3.39 -10.75
N LEU A 176 3.68 3.23 -9.87
CA LEU A 176 2.82 2.04 -9.83
C LEU A 176 2.11 1.81 -11.18
N ARG A 177 1.47 2.85 -11.73
CA ARG A 177 0.78 2.76 -13.04
C ARG A 177 1.74 2.37 -14.16
N ASN A 178 2.93 2.98 -14.20
CA ASN A 178 3.93 2.69 -15.23
C ASN A 178 4.49 1.27 -15.10
N THR A 179 4.75 0.81 -13.87
CA THR A 179 5.20 -0.57 -13.60
C THR A 179 4.16 -1.57 -14.08
N LEU A 180 2.88 -1.38 -13.73
CA LEU A 180 1.80 -2.27 -14.16
C LEU A 180 1.62 -2.27 -15.69
N ALA A 181 1.71 -1.10 -16.34
CA ALA A 181 1.67 -1.01 -17.80
C ALA A 181 2.87 -1.73 -18.46
N GLY A 182 4.05 -1.61 -17.86
CA GLY A 182 5.29 -2.24 -18.32
C GLY A 182 5.22 -3.77 -18.37
N LEU A 183 4.44 -4.40 -17.49
CA LEU A 183 4.22 -5.86 -17.47
C LEU A 183 3.55 -6.37 -18.75
N ALA A 184 2.85 -5.53 -19.50
CA ALA A 184 2.16 -5.89 -20.73
C ALA A 184 2.81 -5.31 -22.00
N SER A 185 3.92 -4.59 -21.87
CA SER A 185 4.62 -3.90 -22.98
C SER A 185 5.00 -4.83 -24.14
N HIS A 186 5.39 -6.07 -23.84
CA HIS A 186 5.70 -7.11 -24.82
C HIS A 186 4.49 -7.63 -25.61
N LYS A 187 3.25 -7.32 -25.19
CA LYS A 187 2.00 -7.73 -25.84
C LYS A 187 1.27 -6.56 -26.50
N THR A 188 1.32 -5.37 -25.90
CA THR A 188 0.58 -4.21 -26.37
C THR A 188 1.18 -2.91 -25.84
N GLU A 189 1.06 -1.84 -26.64
CA GLU A 189 1.42 -0.48 -26.24
C GLU A 189 0.35 0.20 -25.38
N THR A 190 -0.90 -0.29 -25.42
CA THR A 190 -2.05 0.30 -24.73
C THR A 190 -2.70 -0.70 -23.75
N PRO A 191 -1.97 -1.13 -22.70
CA PRO A 191 -2.47 -2.13 -21.78
C PRO A 191 -3.66 -1.62 -20.96
N ARG A 192 -4.71 -2.43 -20.86
CA ARG A 192 -5.84 -2.18 -19.98
C ARG A 192 -5.56 -2.79 -18.61
N ILE A 193 -5.30 -1.93 -17.63
CA ILE A 193 -5.11 -2.32 -16.22
C ILE A 193 -6.47 -2.32 -15.54
N VAL A 194 -6.77 -3.36 -14.76
CA VAL A 194 -8.04 -3.51 -14.02
C VAL A 194 -7.77 -3.82 -12.55
N VAL A 195 -8.67 -3.38 -11.67
CA VAL A 195 -8.67 -3.74 -10.26
C VAL A 195 -9.68 -4.87 -10.04
N LEU A 196 -9.18 -6.05 -9.71
CA LEU A 196 -10.00 -7.19 -9.32
C LEU A 196 -10.25 -7.13 -7.82
N THR A 197 -11.52 -7.06 -7.41
CA THR A 197 -11.91 -6.98 -6.01
C THR A 197 -12.82 -8.16 -5.62
N PRO A 198 -12.70 -8.72 -4.40
CA PRO A 198 -13.68 -9.66 -3.85
C PRO A 198 -15.08 -9.05 -3.67
N GLY A 199 -15.22 -7.72 -3.84
CA GLY A 199 -16.49 -7.01 -3.78
C GLY A 199 -16.75 -6.36 -2.42
N ALA A 200 -17.98 -5.85 -2.25
CA ALA A 200 -18.37 -5.02 -1.11
C ALA A 200 -18.23 -5.69 0.26
N TYR A 201 -18.16 -7.04 0.29
CA TYR A 201 -17.99 -7.79 1.52
C TYR A 201 -16.56 -7.76 2.08
N SER A 202 -15.59 -7.23 1.34
CA SER A 202 -14.20 -7.10 1.81
C SER A 202 -14.01 -5.87 2.69
N SER A 203 -13.22 -6.04 3.76
CA SER A 203 -12.88 -4.97 4.69
C SER A 203 -12.11 -3.80 4.07
N THR A 204 -11.48 -4.01 2.91
CA THR A 204 -10.68 -3.03 2.17
C THR A 204 -11.33 -2.61 0.86
N TYR A 205 -12.64 -2.89 0.69
CA TYR A 205 -13.35 -2.56 -0.55
C TYR A 205 -13.29 -1.07 -0.91
N PHE A 206 -13.39 -0.19 0.09
CA PHE A 206 -13.23 1.25 -0.09
C PHE A 206 -11.91 1.56 -0.81
N GLU A 207 -10.79 1.03 -0.32
CA GLU A 207 -9.49 1.27 -0.92
C GLU A 207 -9.44 0.81 -2.38
N HIS A 208 -9.98 -0.37 -2.68
CA HIS A 208 -9.98 -0.91 -4.05
C HIS A 208 -10.74 0.02 -5.00
N ALA A 209 -11.94 0.45 -4.62
CA ALA A 209 -12.77 1.36 -5.41
C ALA A 209 -12.13 2.74 -5.54
N TYR A 210 -11.55 3.24 -4.46
CA TYR A 210 -10.89 4.54 -4.40
C TYR A 210 -9.65 4.58 -5.31
N LEU A 211 -8.77 3.59 -5.21
CA LEU A 211 -7.58 3.48 -6.06
C LEU A 211 -7.94 3.25 -7.53
N ALA A 212 -8.96 2.45 -7.82
CA ALA A 212 -9.46 2.25 -9.18
C ALA A 212 -9.89 3.59 -9.80
N ASN A 213 -10.69 4.37 -9.08
CA ASN A 213 -11.13 5.69 -9.53
C ASN A 213 -9.94 6.66 -9.68
N TYR A 214 -9.05 6.72 -8.69
CA TYR A 214 -7.89 7.62 -8.70
C TYR A 214 -6.90 7.33 -9.83
N LEU A 215 -6.65 6.04 -10.13
CA LEU A 215 -5.72 5.62 -11.17
C LEU A 215 -6.39 5.51 -12.56
N GLY A 216 -7.71 5.67 -12.64
CA GLY A 216 -8.49 5.52 -13.87
C GLY A 216 -8.57 4.08 -14.36
N PHE A 217 -8.55 3.10 -13.46
CA PHE A 217 -8.65 1.68 -13.77
C PHE A 217 -10.10 1.20 -13.62
N PRO A 218 -10.64 0.41 -14.57
CA PRO A 218 -11.90 -0.29 -14.35
C PRO A 218 -11.79 -1.22 -13.14
N ALA A 219 -12.81 -1.20 -12.28
CA ALA A 219 -12.96 -2.15 -11.17
C ALA A 219 -14.02 -3.19 -11.50
N GLY A 220 -13.77 -4.45 -11.14
CA GLY A 220 -14.73 -5.54 -11.31
C GLY A 220 -14.56 -6.62 -10.27
N SER A 221 -15.66 -7.31 -9.95
CA SER A 221 -15.62 -8.57 -9.19
C SER A 221 -15.48 -9.74 -10.17
N GLY A 222 -14.62 -10.70 -9.85
CA GLY A 222 -14.60 -11.97 -10.57
C GLY A 222 -15.96 -12.65 -10.41
N GLY A 223 -16.63 -12.99 -11.51
CA GLY A 223 -17.89 -13.74 -11.43
C GLY A 223 -17.65 -15.05 -10.67
N ARG A 224 -18.47 -15.34 -9.66
CA ARG A 224 -18.56 -16.70 -9.13
C ARG A 224 -18.98 -17.60 -10.29
N SER A 225 -18.04 -18.39 -10.81
CA SER A 225 -18.41 -19.61 -11.50
C SER A 225 -18.90 -20.57 -10.42
N ASP A 226 -20.16 -20.42 -10.01
CA ASP A 226 -20.89 -21.50 -9.34
C ASP A 226 -21.06 -22.61 -10.40
N ARG A 227 -20.02 -23.43 -10.55
CA ARG A 227 -20.12 -24.76 -11.16
C ARG A 227 -19.89 -25.76 -10.03
N ALA A 228 -21.00 -26.27 -9.53
CA ALA A 228 -21.08 -27.59 -8.92
C ALA A 228 -20.65 -28.68 -9.92
#